data_AF-A0A534N5Z8-F1
#
_entry.id   AF-A0A534N5Z8-F1
#
_cell.length_a   1.000
_cell.length_b   1.000
_cell.length_c   1.000
_cell.angle_alpha   90.00
_cell.angle_beta   90.00
_cell.angle_gamma   90.00
#
_symmetry.space_group_name_H-M   'P 1'
#
loop_
_entity.id
_entity.type
_entity.pdbx_description
1 polymer ?
#
loop_
_entity_poly.entity_id
_entity_poly.type
_entity_poly.pdbx_seq_one_letter_code
_entity_poly.pdbx_strand_id
1 'polypeptide(L)'
;MAEDANANTDLDIPLASLPANYCTLHPLDPRCPGTAFDRDVVGMIVGSAFYHVTDHLLLFLSSSYDTRDSSFPGYRGAIKILSQCECWTLTFSLGRTINPAKTSFNFNFNLLGLGSQRSSALR
;
A
#
# COMPACT_ATOMS: atom_id res chain seq x y z
N MET A 1 0.71 -25.25 20.35
CA MET A 1 -0.23 -26.10 19.58
C MET A 1 -1.26 -25.18 18.95
N ALA A 2 -1.08 -24.87 17.67
CA ALA A 2 -2.09 -24.46 16.70
C ALA A 2 -1.36 -24.27 15.36
N GLU A 3 -0.87 -25.37 14.78
CA GLU A 3 -0.59 -25.43 13.35
C GLU A 3 -1.89 -25.86 12.68
N ASP A 4 -2.69 -24.88 12.27
CA ASP A 4 -3.76 -25.13 11.31
C ASP A 4 -3.11 -25.24 9.93
N ALA A 5 -2.37 -26.34 9.74
CA ALA A 5 -1.95 -26.79 8.43
C ALA A 5 -3.17 -27.31 7.67
N ASN A 6 -4.03 -26.39 7.21
CA ASN A 6 -4.90 -26.70 6.08
C ASN A 6 -4.05 -26.65 4.82
N ALA A 7 -3.25 -27.71 4.63
CA ALA A 7 -2.59 -27.98 3.36
C ALA A 7 -3.70 -28.25 2.33
N ASN A 8 -4.02 -27.24 1.53
CA ASN A 8 -4.86 -27.39 0.35
C ASN A 8 -4.15 -28.33 -0.64
N THR A 9 -4.33 -29.63 -0.45
CA THR A 9 -3.80 -30.71 -1.31
C THR A 9 -4.37 -30.71 -2.73
N ASP A 10 -5.35 -29.85 -3.02
CA ASP A 10 -6.01 -29.75 -4.33
C ASP A 10 -5.32 -28.77 -5.31
N LEU A 11 -4.35 -27.96 -4.85
CA LEU A 11 -3.64 -27.01 -5.72
C LEU A 11 -2.56 -27.66 -6.60
N ASP A 12 -2.14 -28.90 -6.30
CA ASP A 12 -1.09 -29.62 -7.03
C ASP A 12 -1.58 -30.34 -8.31
N ILE A 13 -2.90 -30.52 -8.47
CA ILE A 13 -3.49 -31.21 -9.63
C ILE A 13 -3.68 -30.20 -10.76
N PRO A 14 -3.08 -30.32 -11.96
CA PRO A 14 -3.19 -29.30 -13.02
C PRO A 14 -4.65 -29.06 -13.48
N LEU A 15 -4.99 -27.83 -13.88
CA LEU A 15 -6.40 -27.48 -14.22
C LEU A 15 -6.90 -28.27 -15.44
N ALA A 16 -5.97 -28.67 -16.31
CA ALA A 16 -6.22 -29.51 -17.46
C ALA A 16 -6.67 -30.94 -17.11
N SER A 17 -6.43 -31.43 -15.89
CA SER A 17 -6.91 -32.76 -15.46
C SER A 17 -8.22 -32.70 -14.67
N LEU A 18 -8.78 -31.51 -14.46
CA LEU A 18 -10.05 -31.33 -13.75
C LEU A 18 -11.24 -31.35 -14.73
N PRO A 19 -12.44 -31.72 -14.27
CA PRO A 19 -13.65 -31.69 -15.09
C PRO A 19 -13.92 -30.30 -15.70
N ALA A 20 -14.48 -30.25 -16.91
CA ALA A 20 -14.78 -28.99 -17.59
C ALA A 20 -15.74 -28.06 -16.81
N ASN A 21 -16.55 -28.62 -15.90
CA ASN A 21 -17.46 -27.87 -15.02
C ASN A 21 -16.86 -27.51 -13.66
N TYR A 22 -15.58 -27.82 -13.41
CA TYR A 22 -14.93 -27.56 -12.13
C TYR A 22 -15.01 -26.08 -11.73
N CYS A 23 -14.70 -25.17 -12.65
CA CYS A 23 -14.73 -23.72 -12.40
C CYS A 23 -16.15 -23.15 -12.23
N THR A 24 -17.17 -23.84 -12.73
CA THR A 24 -18.57 -23.44 -12.45
C THR A 24 -19.03 -23.87 -11.06
N LEU A 25 -18.43 -24.93 -10.50
CA LEU A 25 -18.74 -25.44 -9.16
C LEU A 25 -17.86 -24.80 -8.09
N HIS A 26 -16.66 -24.35 -8.46
CA HIS A 26 -15.68 -23.71 -7.56
C HIS A 26 -15.31 -22.31 -8.08
N PRO A 27 -16.23 -21.33 -8.01
CA PRO A 27 -16.04 -19.98 -8.54
C PRO A 27 -15.08 -19.11 -7.71
N LEU A 28 -14.53 -19.65 -6.61
CA LEU A 28 -13.52 -18.97 -5.78
C LEU A 28 -12.14 -19.60 -5.91
N ASP A 29 -11.98 -20.63 -6.77
CA ASP A 29 -10.67 -21.22 -7.02
C ASP A 29 -9.81 -20.23 -7.83
N PRO A 30 -8.63 -19.80 -7.33
CA PRO A 30 -7.78 -18.80 -7.98
C PRO A 30 -7.17 -19.26 -9.31
N ARG A 31 -7.34 -20.53 -9.68
CA ARG A 31 -6.91 -21.08 -10.97
C ARG A 31 -7.96 -20.91 -12.07
N CYS A 32 -9.20 -20.61 -11.71
CA CYS A 32 -10.28 -20.46 -12.66
C CYS A 32 -10.26 -19.08 -13.35
N PRO A 33 -10.56 -19.01 -14.66
CA PRO A 33 -10.58 -17.74 -15.38
C PRO A 33 -11.69 -16.83 -14.84
N GLY A 34 -11.33 -15.60 -14.45
CA GLY A 34 -12.27 -14.57 -13.96
C GLY A 34 -12.44 -14.46 -12.44
N THR A 35 -11.80 -15.34 -11.65
CA THR A 35 -11.84 -15.31 -10.16
C THR A 35 -10.64 -14.59 -9.56
N ALA A 36 -9.60 -14.38 -10.37
CA ALA A 36 -8.40 -13.62 -10.06
C ALA A 36 -8.17 -12.54 -11.14
N PHE A 37 -7.45 -11.47 -10.79
CA PHE A 37 -6.96 -10.51 -11.77
C PHE A 37 -6.14 -11.25 -12.83
N ASP A 38 -6.43 -10.99 -14.11
CA ASP A 38 -5.66 -11.55 -15.21
C ASP A 38 -4.20 -11.10 -15.07
N ARG A 39 -3.34 -12.06 -14.68
CA ARG A 39 -1.94 -11.83 -14.33
C ARG A 39 -1.10 -11.40 -15.54
N ASP A 40 -1.63 -11.55 -16.75
CA ASP A 40 -1.00 -11.09 -17.99
C ASP A 40 -1.31 -9.62 -18.31
N VAL A 41 -2.36 -9.03 -17.73
CA VAL A 41 -2.81 -7.67 -18.07
C VAL A 41 -2.52 -6.67 -16.94
N VAL A 42 -2.63 -7.08 -15.68
CA VAL A 42 -2.37 -6.22 -14.52
C VAL A 42 -1.15 -6.76 -13.78
N GLY A 43 -0.07 -5.97 -13.75
CA GLY A 43 1.16 -6.33 -13.03
C GLY A 43 1.22 -5.78 -11.60
N MET A 44 0.64 -4.61 -11.35
CA MET A 44 0.72 -3.97 -10.03
C MET A 44 -0.48 -3.07 -9.75
N ILE A 45 -0.99 -3.15 -8.52
CA ILE A 45 -2.04 -2.29 -7.98
C ILE A 45 -1.41 -1.44 -6.87
N VAL A 46 -1.64 -0.14 -6.90
CA VAL A 46 -1.17 0.77 -5.84
C VAL A 46 -2.37 1.48 -5.23
N GLY A 47 -2.54 1.31 -3.92
CA GLY A 47 -3.52 2.03 -3.13
C GLY A 47 -2.84 3.10 -2.29
N SER A 48 -3.44 4.29 -2.22
CA SER A 48 -3.02 5.34 -1.29
C SER A 48 -4.23 5.99 -0.64
N ALA A 49 -4.08 6.33 0.64
CA ALA A 49 -5.10 6.94 1.45
C ALA A 49 -4.51 8.09 2.26
N PHE A 50 -5.22 9.21 2.27
CA PHE A 50 -4.94 10.36 3.12
C PHE A 50 -6.11 10.50 4.08
N TYR A 51 -5.81 10.57 5.37
CA TYR A 51 -6.81 10.72 6.41
C TYR A 51 -6.49 11.92 7.29
N HIS A 52 -7.38 12.89 7.29
CA HIS A 52 -7.33 14.03 8.19
C HIS A 52 -7.94 13.63 9.53
N VAL A 53 -7.10 13.46 10.54
CA VAL A 53 -7.57 13.18 11.92
C VAL A 53 -8.04 14.47 12.57
N THR A 54 -7.37 15.57 12.25
CA THR A 54 -7.66 16.92 12.76
C THR A 54 -7.11 17.93 11.74
N ASP A 55 -7.43 19.20 11.87
CA ASP A 55 -6.89 20.28 11.01
C ASP A 55 -5.35 20.34 11.03
N HIS A 56 -4.73 19.80 12.08
CA HIS A 56 -3.29 19.82 12.32
C HIS A 56 -2.59 18.46 12.17
N LEU A 57 -3.34 17.40 11.85
CA LEU A 57 -2.81 16.04 11.79
C LEU A 57 -3.32 15.30 10.57
N LEU A 58 -2.39 14.91 9.71
CA LEU A 58 -2.64 14.11 8.52
C LEU A 58 -1.91 12.78 8.63
N LEU A 59 -2.64 11.70 8.37
CA LEU A 59 -2.12 10.36 8.19
C LEU A 59 -2.10 10.02 6.70
N PHE A 60 -1.02 9.39 6.26
CA PHE A 60 -0.87 8.90 4.91
C PHE A 60 -0.49 7.42 4.96
N LEU A 61 -1.18 6.62 4.17
CA LEU A 61 -0.91 5.20 4.01
C LEU A 61 -0.87 4.89 2.51
N SER A 62 0.12 4.12 2.09
CA SER A 62 0.25 3.65 0.72
C SER A 62 0.74 2.21 0.74
N SER A 63 0.16 1.39 -0.12
CA SER A 63 0.53 -0.02 -0.29
C SER A 63 0.52 -0.35 -1.77
N SER A 64 1.49 -1.13 -2.21
CA SER A 64 1.52 -1.74 -3.53
C SER A 64 1.32 -3.25 -3.42
N TYR A 65 0.51 -3.79 -4.32
CA TYR A 65 0.23 -5.21 -4.45
C TYR A 65 0.61 -5.66 -5.86
N ASP A 66 1.51 -6.62 -5.95
CA ASP A 66 1.88 -7.28 -7.20
C ASP A 66 0.94 -8.47 -7.43
N THR A 67 0.14 -8.37 -8.48
CA THR A 67 -0.87 -9.38 -8.86
C THR A 67 -0.25 -10.61 -9.50
N ARG A 68 0.97 -10.52 -10.04
CA ARG A 68 1.68 -11.63 -10.69
C ARG A 68 2.32 -12.56 -9.65
N ASP A 69 3.05 -11.97 -8.70
CA ASP A 69 3.73 -12.70 -7.61
C ASP A 69 2.84 -12.83 -6.35
N SER A 70 1.61 -12.30 -6.39
CA SER A 70 0.66 -12.29 -5.28
C SER A 70 1.25 -11.76 -3.96
N SER A 71 2.13 -10.75 -4.07
CA SER A 71 2.92 -10.23 -2.96
C SER A 71 2.70 -8.73 -2.75
N PHE A 72 3.02 -8.22 -1.56
CA PHE A 72 2.99 -6.78 -1.28
C PHE A 72 4.40 -6.21 -1.36
N PRO A 73 4.89 -5.78 -2.55
CA PRO A 73 6.28 -5.36 -2.72
C PRO A 73 6.65 -4.12 -1.90
N GLY A 74 5.69 -3.31 -1.45
CA GLY A 74 5.97 -2.21 -0.55
C GLY A 74 4.77 -1.65 0.19
N TYR A 75 5.06 -1.11 1.38
CA TYR A 75 4.11 -0.32 2.17
C TYR A 75 4.81 0.93 2.71
N ARG A 76 4.08 2.03 2.74
CA ARG A 76 4.54 3.32 3.25
C ARG A 76 3.47 3.93 4.13
N GLY A 77 3.87 4.31 5.34
CA GLY A 77 3.07 5.12 6.24
C GLY A 77 3.76 6.46 6.48
N ALA A 78 2.99 7.54 6.61
CA ALA A 78 3.50 8.80 7.09
C ALA A 78 2.50 9.50 8.00
N ILE A 79 3.03 10.25 8.95
CA ILE A 79 2.28 11.13 9.84
C ILE A 79 2.85 12.52 9.63
N LYS A 80 1.96 13.47 9.33
CA LYS A 80 2.31 14.87 9.18
C LYS A 80 1.56 15.68 10.23
N ILE A 81 2.32 16.39 11.05
CA ILE A 81 1.84 17.31 12.09
C ILE A 81 2.11 18.72 11.59
N LEU A 82 1.06 19.53 11.59
CA LEU A 82 1.12 20.98 11.36
C LEU A 82 0.99 21.68 12.71
N SER A 83 1.80 22.69 12.95
CA SER A 83 1.69 23.45 14.19
C SER A 83 0.43 24.31 14.24
N GLN A 84 -0.06 24.63 15.43
CA GLN A 84 -1.27 25.45 15.60
C GLN A 84 -1.15 26.85 15.01
N CYS A 85 0.06 27.42 15.01
CA CYS A 85 0.33 28.72 14.40
C CYS A 85 0.73 28.60 12.91
N GLU A 86 0.64 27.39 12.35
CA GLU A 86 1.12 27.02 11.01
C GLU A 86 2.58 27.41 10.75
N CYS A 87 3.37 27.64 11.80
CA CYS A 87 4.76 28.11 11.73
C CYS A 87 5.75 27.00 11.36
N TRP A 88 5.35 25.73 11.49
CA TRP A 88 6.21 24.57 11.26
C TRP A 88 5.41 23.31 10.93
N THR A 89 6.03 22.39 10.20
CA THR A 89 5.52 21.03 9.99
C THR A 89 6.55 20.01 10.40
N LEU A 90 6.08 18.90 10.96
CA LEU A 90 6.87 17.72 11.23
C LEU A 90 6.26 16.56 10.45
N THR A 91 7.05 15.91 9.61
CA THR A 91 6.63 14.71 8.87
C THR A 91 7.53 13.56 9.27
N PHE A 92 6.92 12.51 9.79
CA PHE A 92 7.56 11.23 9.99
C PHE A 92 7.04 10.26 8.94
N SER A 93 7.92 9.58 8.21
CA SER A 93 7.52 8.53 7.27
C SER A 93 8.37 7.29 7.39
N LEU A 94 7.69 6.15 7.29
CA LEU A 94 8.22 4.82 7.29
C LEU A 94 7.83 4.16 5.97
N GLY A 95 8.81 3.67 5.21
CA GLY A 95 8.55 2.91 3.99
C GLY A 95 9.35 1.63 4.00
N ARG A 96 8.72 0.50 3.69
CA ARG A 96 9.42 -0.77 3.45
C ARG A 96 9.16 -1.21 2.02
N THR A 97 10.23 -1.66 1.38
CA THR A 97 10.23 -2.29 0.06
C THR A 97 10.86 -3.67 0.20
N ILE A 98 10.36 -4.66 -0.53
CA ILE A 98 10.77 -6.07 -0.39
C ILE A 98 11.78 -6.47 -1.46
N ASN A 99 11.77 -5.85 -2.65
CA ASN A 99 12.73 -6.13 -3.71
C ASN A 99 13.19 -4.84 -4.44
N PRO A 100 14.37 -4.29 -4.12
CA PRO A 100 15.30 -4.73 -3.07
C PRO A 100 14.74 -4.51 -1.66
N ALA A 101 15.06 -5.41 -0.73
CA ALA A 101 14.61 -5.32 0.66
C ALA A 101 15.22 -4.09 1.36
N LYS A 102 14.47 -2.99 1.41
CA LYS A 102 14.92 -1.73 2.01
C LYS A 102 13.84 -1.14 2.88
N THR A 103 14.18 -0.92 4.15
CA THR A 103 13.39 -0.11 5.08
C THR A 103 13.98 1.29 5.11
N SER A 104 13.13 2.28 4.94
CA SER A 104 13.45 3.71 4.93
C SER A 104 12.69 4.40 6.05
N PHE A 105 13.41 5.15 6.85
CA PHE A 105 12.87 6.02 7.88
C PHE A 105 13.24 7.45 7.47
N ASN A 106 12.27 8.33 7.40
CA ASN A 106 12.49 9.72 7.07
C ASN A 106 11.79 10.61 8.09
N PHE A 107 12.56 11.54 8.64
CA PHE A 107 12.08 12.58 9.51
C PHE A 107 12.36 13.92 8.82
N ASN A 108 11.32 14.72 8.63
CA ASN A 108 11.42 16.02 8.00
C ASN A 108 10.77 17.05 8.93
N PHE A 109 11.56 18.06 9.31
CA PHE A 109 11.08 19.23 10.02
C PHE A 109 11.23 20.44 9.10
N ASN A 110 10.15 21.16 8.88
CA ASN A 110 10.10 22.32 8.00
C ASN A 110 9.53 23.53 8.76
N LEU A 111 10.14 24.70 8.59
CA LEU A 111 9.70 25.96 9.19
C LEU A 111 8.88 26.74 8.15
N LEU A 112 7.56 26.68 8.31
CA LEU A 112 6.58 27.41 7.51
C LEU A 112 6.50 28.85 8.04
N GLY A 113 7.36 29.75 7.56
CA GLY A 113 7.30 31.15 8.02
C GLY A 113 8.56 31.95 7.76
N LEU A 114 9.68 31.29 7.47
CA LEU A 114 10.92 31.95 7.06
C LEU A 114 10.93 32.37 5.58
N GLY A 115 9.92 31.95 4.80
CA GLY A 115 9.75 32.29 3.38
C GLY A 115 8.69 33.36 3.09
N SER A 116 7.77 33.64 4.04
CA SER A 116 6.97 34.86 3.96
C SER A 116 7.80 35.99 4.56
N GLN A 117 8.81 36.43 3.81
CA GLN A 117 9.10 37.85 3.86
C GLN A 117 7.77 38.51 3.55
N ARG A 118 7.17 39.12 4.57
CA ARG A 118 6.15 40.13 4.35
C ARG A 118 6.69 40.94 3.19
N SER A 119 6.00 40.92 2.05
CA SER A 119 6.13 42.01 1.10
C SER A 119 5.56 43.23 1.81
N SER A 120 6.33 43.75 2.76
CA SER A 120 6.37 45.15 3.11
C SER A 120 7.20 45.81 2.02
N ALA A 121 6.78 45.67 0.76
CA ALA A 121 7.04 46.67 -0.26
C ALA A 121 5.95 47.73 -0.04
N LEU A 122 6.22 48.68 0.86
CA LEU A 122 6.66 50.04 0.53
C LEU A 122 5.51 50.89 -0.01
N ARG A 123 5.16 51.88 0.83
CA ARG A 123 4.35 53.09 0.61
C ARG A 123 2.83 52.96 0.65
#